data_AF-A0A839CY27-F1
#
_entry.id   AF-A0A839CY27-F1
#
_cell.length_a   1.000
_cell.length_b   1.000
_cell.length_c   1.000
_cell.angle_alpha   90.00
_cell.angle_beta   90.00
_cell.angle_gamma   90.00
#
_symmetry.space_group_name_H-M   'P 1'
#
loop_
_entity.id
_entity.type
_entity.pdbx_description
1 polymer ?
#
loop_
_entity_poly.entity_id
_entity_poly.type
_entity_poly.pdbx_seq_one_letter_code
_entity_poly.pdbx_strand_id
1 'polypeptide(L)'
;MVTGNLKKLILNLQDELFSTLNLIPQIGFELEFYLTDLKGNQIDHPQASLLRQLLAEQNIILEEEKGRGQFEVQSNYTSDLPVLITYLEELKAILGNYAEACGFLVNFDPKPFPEDYGSSLHVHLNFLNKEERNFFSLADTHQSYELKKCIYGILDIIREGIYFFGSEKDFSRFSAKFMAPINISWGGNNRTTAIRVPDSKPEFRRIELRVPSANASLEKVIAFVLIGALHGLKNENLYYERIYGNAFDKQYALQLLPKDLKEAENIFYEQGVLKNYLEEFQYYEREEINI
;
A
#
# COMPACT_ATOMS: atom_id res chain seq x y z
N MET A 1 -4.51 -16.65 -8.52
CA MET A 1 -5.17 -16.47 -9.84
C MET A 1 -5.94 -15.18 -9.78
N VAL A 2 -5.58 -14.22 -10.64
CA VAL A 2 -6.29 -12.95 -10.81
C VAL A 2 -7.75 -13.25 -11.12
N THR A 3 -8.68 -12.72 -10.33
CA THR A 3 -10.10 -12.81 -10.69
C THR A 3 -10.29 -11.93 -11.93
N GLY A 4 -11.00 -12.44 -12.95
CA GLY A 4 -11.19 -11.68 -14.20
C GLY A 4 -11.80 -10.29 -13.98
N ASN A 5 -12.53 -10.12 -12.88
CA ASN A 5 -13.26 -8.90 -12.54
C ASN A 5 -12.36 -7.80 -11.95
N LEU A 6 -11.41 -8.11 -11.05
CA LEU A 6 -10.50 -7.09 -10.51
C LEU A 6 -9.53 -6.55 -11.58
N LYS A 7 -9.01 -7.42 -12.45
CA LYS A 7 -8.15 -6.96 -13.56
C LYS A 7 -8.90 -6.02 -14.48
N LYS A 8 -10.15 -6.34 -14.79
CA LYS A 8 -11.04 -5.48 -15.59
C LYS A 8 -11.28 -4.15 -14.89
N LEU A 9 -11.54 -4.16 -13.58
CA LEU A 9 -11.68 -2.93 -12.77
C LEU A 9 -10.44 -2.04 -12.89
N ILE A 10 -9.23 -2.59 -12.72
CA ILE A 10 -7.99 -1.82 -12.81
C ILE A 10 -7.80 -1.22 -14.20
N LEU A 11 -8.04 -2.00 -15.26
CA LEU A 11 -7.94 -1.51 -16.64
C LEU A 11 -8.95 -0.38 -16.90
N ASN A 12 -10.20 -0.54 -16.47
CA ASN A 12 -11.22 0.49 -16.60
C ASN A 12 -10.85 1.77 -15.84
N LEU A 13 -10.24 1.66 -14.64
CA LEU A 13 -9.76 2.79 -13.87
C LEU A 13 -8.60 3.52 -14.59
N GLN A 14 -7.66 2.77 -15.18
CA GLN A 14 -6.59 3.36 -15.99
C GLN A 14 -7.16 4.11 -17.21
N ASP A 15 -8.15 3.52 -17.88
CA ASP A 15 -8.83 4.13 -19.03
C ASP A 15 -9.59 5.40 -18.63
N GLU A 16 -10.31 5.41 -17.51
CA GLU A 16 -10.98 6.60 -16.97
C GLU A 16 -9.96 7.71 -16.67
N LEU A 17 -8.89 7.39 -15.93
CA LEU A 17 -7.83 8.36 -15.57
C LEU A 17 -7.15 8.94 -16.82
N PHE A 18 -6.90 8.13 -17.83
CA PHE A 18 -6.28 8.59 -19.07
C PHE A 18 -7.26 9.41 -19.91
N SER A 19 -8.45 8.90 -20.18
CA SER A 19 -9.42 9.53 -21.10
C SER A 19 -10.01 10.83 -20.56
N THR A 20 -10.20 10.93 -19.24
CA THR A 20 -10.83 12.12 -18.62
C THR A 20 -9.82 13.14 -18.11
N LEU A 21 -8.65 12.70 -17.64
CA LEU A 21 -7.67 13.55 -16.95
C LEU A 21 -6.29 13.56 -17.62
N ASN A 22 -6.05 12.74 -18.64
CA ASN A 22 -4.73 12.56 -19.28
C ASN A 22 -3.65 12.14 -18.27
N LEU A 23 -4.00 11.28 -17.32
CA LEU A 23 -3.11 10.78 -16.29
C LEU A 23 -2.80 9.30 -16.49
N ILE A 24 -1.53 8.95 -16.39
CA ILE A 24 -1.05 7.57 -16.46
C ILE A 24 -0.52 7.19 -15.06
N PRO A 25 -1.19 6.28 -14.32
CA PRO A 25 -0.70 5.85 -13.01
C PRO A 25 0.62 5.10 -13.14
N GLN A 26 1.53 5.38 -12.23
CA GLN A 26 2.76 4.63 -11.99
C GLN A 26 2.72 4.08 -10.58
N ILE A 27 2.68 2.76 -10.46
CA ILE A 27 2.64 2.07 -9.17
C ILE A 27 3.93 1.31 -8.93
N GLY A 28 4.40 1.35 -7.69
CA GLY A 28 5.39 0.43 -7.15
C GLY A 28 4.99 -0.01 -5.75
N PHE A 29 5.66 -1.02 -5.20
CA PHE A 29 5.40 -1.49 -3.83
C PHE A 29 6.69 -1.75 -3.05
N GLU A 30 6.57 -1.76 -1.73
CA GLU A 30 7.54 -2.29 -0.78
C GLU A 30 6.87 -3.46 -0.04
N LEU A 31 7.42 -4.68 -0.18
CA LEU A 31 6.93 -5.88 0.48
C LEU A 31 7.88 -6.25 1.62
N GLU A 32 7.41 -6.11 2.85
CA GLU A 32 8.13 -6.58 4.03
C GLU A 32 7.76 -8.03 4.37
N PHE A 33 8.69 -8.77 4.95
CA PHE A 33 8.49 -10.13 5.44
C PHE A 33 9.54 -10.52 6.48
N TYR A 34 9.29 -11.58 7.22
CA TYR A 34 10.28 -12.17 8.13
C TYR A 34 10.90 -13.42 7.53
N LEU A 35 12.18 -13.64 7.80
CA LEU A 35 12.79 -14.97 7.74
C LEU A 35 12.67 -15.65 9.10
N THR A 36 12.16 -16.87 9.11
CA THR A 36 12.08 -17.72 10.30
C THR A 36 12.94 -18.96 10.12
N ASP A 37 13.18 -19.70 11.22
CA ASP A 37 13.75 -21.04 11.09
C ASP A 37 12.72 -21.98 10.42
N LEU A 38 13.16 -23.20 10.08
CA LEU A 38 12.30 -24.22 9.46
C LEU A 38 11.16 -24.71 10.38
N LYS A 39 11.11 -24.26 11.64
CA LYS A 39 10.01 -24.53 12.58
C LYS A 39 9.09 -23.31 12.76
N GLY A 40 9.34 -22.20 12.06
CA GLY A 40 8.56 -20.97 12.17
C GLY A 40 8.98 -20.03 13.32
N ASN A 41 10.09 -20.29 14.01
CA ASN A 41 10.56 -19.44 15.10
C ASN A 41 11.30 -18.22 14.57
N GLN A 42 11.17 -17.09 15.29
CA GLN A 42 11.90 -15.87 14.97
C GLN A 42 13.41 -16.09 15.06
N ILE A 43 14.13 -15.52 14.08
CA ILE A 43 15.60 -15.48 14.08
C ILE A 43 16.04 -14.04 14.26
N ASP A 44 16.99 -13.79 15.16
CA ASP A 44 17.43 -12.43 15.46
C ASP A 44 18.25 -11.81 14.29
N HIS A 45 19.31 -12.54 13.90
CA HIS A 45 20.21 -12.18 12.82
C HIS A 45 20.42 -13.39 11.90
N PRO A 46 19.48 -13.66 10.98
CA PRO A 46 19.64 -14.76 10.03
C PRO A 46 20.89 -14.52 9.19
N GLN A 47 21.75 -15.53 9.05
CA GLN A 47 22.92 -15.48 8.17
C GLN A 47 22.47 -15.59 6.70
N ALA A 48 21.75 -14.57 6.22
CA ALA A 48 21.08 -14.55 4.93
C ALA A 48 22.02 -14.15 3.77
N SER A 49 23.35 -14.21 3.93
CA SER A 49 24.31 -13.79 2.91
C SER A 49 24.18 -14.60 1.62
N LEU A 50 24.02 -15.92 1.73
CA LEU A 50 23.78 -16.79 0.57
C LEU A 50 22.44 -16.46 -0.10
N LEU A 51 21.38 -16.31 0.68
CA LEU A 51 20.06 -15.95 0.18
C LEU A 51 20.09 -14.61 -0.59
N ARG A 52 20.72 -13.59 0.00
CA ARG A 52 20.92 -12.27 -0.61
C ARG A 52 21.67 -12.38 -1.94
N GLN A 53 22.74 -13.18 -2.00
CA GLN A 53 23.51 -13.39 -3.23
C GLN A 53 22.63 -14.02 -4.32
N LEU A 54 21.94 -15.11 -4.00
CA LEU A 54 21.12 -15.85 -4.96
C LEU A 54 19.95 -15.02 -5.48
N LEU A 55 19.32 -14.21 -4.63
CA LEU A 55 18.25 -13.29 -5.04
C LEU A 55 18.78 -12.12 -5.86
N ALA A 56 19.97 -11.60 -5.55
CA ALA A 56 20.59 -10.54 -6.35
C ALA A 56 20.89 -10.98 -7.79
N GLU A 57 21.21 -12.26 -8.02
CA GLU A 57 21.33 -12.85 -9.36
C GLU A 57 20.00 -12.84 -10.14
N GLN A 58 18.87 -12.75 -9.44
CA GLN A 58 17.53 -12.58 -9.99
C GLN A 58 17.08 -11.11 -10.04
N ASN A 59 17.99 -10.16 -9.77
CA ASN A 59 17.70 -8.73 -9.59
C ASN A 59 16.73 -8.41 -8.44
N ILE A 60 16.67 -9.28 -7.43
CA ILE A 60 15.89 -9.07 -6.21
C ILE A 60 16.86 -8.67 -5.08
N ILE A 61 16.73 -7.44 -4.61
CA ILE A 61 17.56 -6.91 -3.52
C ILE A 61 16.76 -7.02 -2.23
N LEU A 62 17.32 -7.71 -1.24
CA LEU A 62 16.79 -7.70 0.12
C LEU A 62 17.38 -6.53 0.89
N GLU A 63 16.56 -5.75 1.56
CA GLU A 63 16.99 -4.72 2.52
C GLU A 63 16.62 -5.17 3.94
N GLU A 64 17.45 -4.88 4.94
CA GLU A 64 17.07 -5.16 6.34
C GLU A 64 16.10 -4.11 6.83
N GLU A 65 15.04 -4.56 7.48
CA GLU A 65 14.09 -3.69 8.15
C GLU A 65 14.29 -3.72 9.67
N LYS A 66 13.46 -2.96 10.39
CA LYS A 66 13.65 -2.75 11.83
C LYS A 66 13.42 -3.98 12.70
N GLY A 67 12.60 -4.92 12.24
CA GLY A 67 12.31 -6.15 12.95
C GLY A 67 13.44 -7.16 12.88
N ARG A 68 13.52 -8.03 13.88
CA ARG A 68 14.61 -9.02 13.96
C ARG A 68 14.37 -10.14 12.95
N GLY A 69 15.27 -10.25 11.97
CA GLY A 69 15.09 -11.11 10.80
C GLY A 69 14.05 -10.60 9.79
N GLN A 70 13.70 -9.31 9.85
CA GLN A 70 12.78 -8.69 8.89
C GLN A 70 13.54 -8.15 7.67
N PHE A 71 12.98 -8.37 6.50
CA PHE A 71 13.51 -7.89 5.23
C PHE A 71 12.44 -7.22 4.40
N GLU A 72 12.86 -6.40 3.45
CA GLU A 72 12.02 -5.74 2.46
C GLU A 72 12.53 -6.03 1.03
N VAL A 73 11.61 -6.14 0.08
CA VAL A 73 11.88 -6.04 -1.36
C VAL A 73 11.03 -4.93 -1.95
N GLN A 74 11.65 -4.10 -2.79
CA GLN A 74 10.96 -3.03 -3.52
C GLN A 74 10.80 -3.39 -5.00
N SER A 75 9.65 -3.02 -5.58
CA SER A 75 9.44 -3.11 -7.03
C SER A 75 9.87 -1.83 -7.74
N ASN A 76 10.17 -1.94 -9.04
CA ASN A 76 10.19 -0.77 -9.91
C ASN A 76 8.78 -0.19 -10.07
N TYR A 77 8.70 1.09 -10.45
CA TYR A 77 7.46 1.71 -10.88
C TYR A 77 7.06 1.23 -12.28
N THR A 78 5.77 1.02 -12.50
CA THR A 78 5.23 0.69 -13.82
C THR A 78 3.79 1.17 -13.98
N SER A 79 3.39 1.43 -15.24
CA SER A 79 1.99 1.58 -15.65
C SER A 79 1.34 0.27 -16.11
N ASP A 80 2.12 -0.80 -16.29
CA ASP A 80 1.58 -2.13 -16.56
C ASP A 80 1.21 -2.80 -15.24
N LEU A 81 0.05 -2.40 -14.70
CA LEU A 81 -0.43 -2.84 -13.39
C LEU A 81 -0.74 -4.34 -13.34
N PRO A 82 -1.32 -4.98 -14.39
CA PRO A 82 -1.46 -6.43 -14.42
C PRO A 82 -0.13 -7.18 -14.33
N VAL A 83 0.93 -6.68 -14.98
CA VAL A 83 2.28 -7.25 -14.85
C VAL A 83 2.81 -7.07 -13.43
N LEU A 84 2.63 -5.89 -12.81
CA LEU A 84 3.06 -5.66 -11.43
C LEU A 84 2.39 -6.61 -10.42
N ILE A 85 1.08 -6.85 -10.59
CA ILE A 85 0.31 -7.78 -9.75
C ILE A 85 0.85 -9.20 -9.90
N THR A 86 1.08 -9.64 -11.14
CA THR A 86 1.62 -10.99 -11.41
C THR A 86 3.04 -11.12 -10.83
N TYR A 87 3.85 -10.07 -10.96
CA TYR A 87 5.21 -10.02 -10.42
C TYR A 87 5.24 -10.19 -8.90
N LEU A 88 4.30 -9.60 -8.13
CA LEU A 88 4.27 -9.79 -6.67
C LEU A 88 4.04 -11.26 -6.29
N GLU A 89 3.12 -11.95 -6.97
CA GLU A 89 2.81 -13.36 -6.69
C GLU A 89 4.00 -14.25 -7.02
N GLU A 90 4.66 -14.01 -8.15
CA GLU A 90 5.90 -14.70 -8.54
C GLU A 90 7.03 -14.40 -7.55
N LEU A 91 7.18 -13.15 -7.12
CA LEU A 91 8.18 -12.72 -6.15
C LEU A 91 8.01 -13.47 -4.82
N LYS A 92 6.79 -13.60 -4.29
CA LYS A 92 6.52 -14.35 -3.06
C LYS A 92 6.93 -15.82 -3.19
N ALA A 93 6.66 -16.45 -4.34
CA ALA A 93 7.07 -17.82 -4.61
C ALA A 93 8.60 -17.96 -4.73
N ILE A 94 9.27 -17.03 -5.43
CA ILE A 94 10.73 -16.98 -5.55
C ILE A 94 11.37 -16.83 -4.16
N LEU A 95 10.91 -15.86 -3.37
CA LEU A 95 11.41 -15.64 -2.01
C LEU A 95 11.27 -16.90 -1.15
N GLY A 96 10.12 -17.58 -1.21
CA GLY A 96 9.89 -18.84 -0.49
C GLY A 96 10.86 -19.94 -0.91
N ASN A 97 10.98 -20.20 -2.22
CA ASN A 97 11.84 -21.27 -2.74
C ASN A 97 13.33 -21.05 -2.41
N TYR A 98 13.82 -19.83 -2.57
CA TYR A 98 15.22 -19.51 -2.30
C TYR A 98 15.51 -19.47 -0.79
N ALA A 99 14.57 -18.98 0.02
CA ALA A 99 14.70 -19.01 1.48
C ALA A 99 14.76 -20.45 1.99
N GLU A 100 13.88 -21.33 1.51
CA GLU A 100 13.85 -22.75 1.90
C GLU A 100 15.15 -23.47 1.51
N ALA A 101 15.66 -23.22 0.31
CA ALA A 101 16.97 -23.74 -0.13
C ALA A 101 18.14 -23.26 0.76
N CYS A 102 17.98 -22.11 1.43
CA CYS A 102 18.95 -21.56 2.37
C CYS A 102 18.65 -21.93 3.84
N GLY A 103 17.65 -22.76 4.12
CA GLY A 103 17.29 -23.21 5.47
C GLY A 103 16.41 -22.24 6.26
N PHE A 104 15.68 -21.35 5.58
CA PHE A 104 14.73 -20.40 6.18
C PHE A 104 13.31 -20.62 5.64
N LEU A 105 12.32 -20.08 6.33
CA LEU A 105 10.98 -19.88 5.77
C LEU A 105 10.67 -18.39 5.69
N VAL A 106 9.89 -17.99 4.69
CA VAL A 106 9.34 -16.64 4.60
C VAL A 106 8.00 -16.56 5.33
N ASN A 107 7.80 -15.48 6.09
CA ASN A 107 6.55 -15.21 6.77
C ASN A 107 6.04 -13.81 6.38
N PHE A 108 4.90 -13.77 5.68
CA PHE A 108 4.20 -12.56 5.23
C PHE A 108 2.99 -12.20 6.12
N ASP A 109 2.83 -12.82 7.29
CA ASP A 109 1.76 -12.44 8.21
C ASP A 109 1.90 -10.97 8.63
N PRO A 110 0.80 -10.23 8.86
CA PRO A 110 0.86 -8.81 9.22
C PRO A 110 1.63 -8.54 10.52
N LYS A 111 1.60 -9.51 11.45
CA LYS A 111 2.20 -9.44 12.77
C LYS A 111 2.62 -10.83 13.26
N PRO A 112 3.72 -11.41 12.72
CA PRO A 112 4.12 -12.76 13.07
C PRO A 112 4.64 -12.84 14.52
N PHE A 113 5.21 -11.74 15.04
CA PHE A 113 5.77 -11.66 16.39
C PHE A 113 5.16 -10.49 17.17
N PRO A 114 4.44 -10.73 18.28
CA PRO A 114 3.73 -9.68 19.01
C PRO A 114 4.62 -8.54 19.52
N GLU A 115 5.85 -8.86 19.92
CA GLU A 115 6.81 -7.91 20.51
C GLU A 115 7.77 -7.26 19.50
N ASP A 116 7.55 -7.45 18.20
CA ASP A 116 8.40 -6.89 17.13
C ASP A 116 7.60 -6.10 16.09
N TYR A 117 8.24 -5.49 15.10
CA TYR A 117 7.56 -4.79 13.99
C TYR A 117 6.64 -5.74 13.20
N GLY A 118 5.58 -5.20 12.59
CA GLY A 118 4.76 -5.98 11.65
C GLY A 118 5.25 -5.84 10.22
N SER A 119 4.73 -6.67 9.31
CA SER A 119 5.09 -6.65 7.89
C SER A 119 4.06 -5.89 7.05
N SER A 120 4.50 -4.88 6.31
CA SER A 120 3.67 -4.09 5.39
C SER A 120 3.74 -4.51 3.93
N LEU A 121 2.72 -4.09 3.19
CA LEU A 121 2.78 -3.88 1.75
C LEU A 121 2.55 -2.39 1.50
N HIS A 122 3.62 -1.57 1.52
CA HIS A 122 3.46 -0.16 1.17
C HIS A 122 3.23 -0.06 -0.33
N VAL A 123 2.23 0.71 -0.75
CA VAL A 123 1.96 0.95 -2.18
C VAL A 123 2.21 2.41 -2.51
N HIS A 124 3.02 2.60 -3.54
CA HIS A 124 3.42 3.89 -4.03
C HIS A 124 2.61 4.26 -5.27
N LEU A 125 2.05 5.47 -5.30
CA LEU A 125 1.39 6.03 -6.47
C LEU A 125 2.05 7.35 -6.87
N ASN A 126 2.37 7.47 -8.16
CA ASN A 126 2.48 8.77 -8.82
C ASN A 126 1.72 8.73 -10.16
N PHE A 127 1.53 9.89 -10.78
CA PHE A 127 0.95 9.99 -12.11
C PHE A 127 1.92 10.68 -13.05
N LEU A 128 1.97 10.21 -14.29
CA LEU A 128 2.55 10.95 -15.41
C LEU A 128 1.43 11.70 -16.13
N ASN A 129 1.71 12.94 -16.53
CA ASN A 129 0.84 13.71 -17.41
C ASN A 129 1.10 13.37 -18.89
N LYS A 130 0.39 14.04 -19.81
CA LYS A 130 0.56 13.86 -21.26
C LYS A 130 1.96 14.14 -21.83
N GLU A 131 2.82 14.84 -21.07
CA GLU A 131 4.22 15.06 -21.44
C GLU A 131 5.18 14.11 -20.71
N GLU A 132 4.65 13.04 -20.11
CA GLU A 132 5.40 12.05 -19.33
C GLU A 132 6.15 12.66 -18.12
N ARG A 133 5.61 13.76 -17.58
CA ARG A 133 6.14 14.42 -16.37
C ARG A 133 5.31 14.09 -15.15
N ASN A 134 5.97 14.00 -14.00
CA ASN A 134 5.33 13.75 -12.72
C ASN A 134 4.30 14.83 -12.39
N PHE A 135 3.03 14.43 -12.29
CA PHE A 135 1.86 15.29 -12.08
C PHE A 135 1.75 15.85 -10.64
N PHE A 136 2.47 15.26 -9.69
CA PHE A 136 2.48 15.71 -8.29
C PHE A 136 3.48 16.85 -8.03
N SER A 137 4.21 17.26 -9.06
CA SER A 137 5.25 18.27 -8.97
C SER A 137 4.95 19.46 -9.86
N LEU A 138 4.97 20.65 -9.27
CA LEU A 138 4.97 21.91 -10.00
C LEU A 138 6.36 22.16 -10.61
N ALA A 139 6.41 23.01 -11.64
CA ALA A 139 7.64 23.33 -12.36
C ALA A 139 8.73 23.95 -11.47
N ASP A 140 8.34 24.58 -10.37
CA ASP A 140 9.21 25.19 -9.37
C ASP A 140 9.58 24.23 -8.21
N THR A 141 9.35 22.93 -8.39
CA THR A 141 9.60 21.84 -7.44
C THR A 141 8.62 21.73 -6.27
N HIS A 142 7.66 22.65 -6.11
CA HIS A 142 6.66 22.56 -5.03
C HIS A 142 5.63 21.45 -5.27
N GLN A 143 4.97 21.00 -4.20
CA GLN A 143 3.88 20.02 -4.26
C GLN A 143 2.69 20.61 -5.01
N SER A 144 2.15 19.86 -5.98
CA SER A 144 0.96 20.29 -6.71
C SER A 144 -0.28 20.28 -5.81
N TYR A 145 -1.29 21.04 -6.20
CA TYR A 145 -2.58 21.01 -5.52
C TYR A 145 -3.26 19.64 -5.69
N GLU A 146 -3.04 19.02 -6.85
CA GLU A 146 -3.55 17.73 -7.26
C GLU A 146 -3.00 16.59 -6.39
N LEU A 147 -1.74 16.69 -5.92
CA LEU A 147 -1.23 15.76 -4.91
C LEU A 147 -2.10 15.78 -3.64
N LYS A 148 -2.44 16.98 -3.14
CA LYS A 148 -3.28 17.12 -1.93
C LYS A 148 -4.69 16.58 -2.17
N LYS A 149 -5.24 16.77 -3.37
CA LYS A 149 -6.54 16.21 -3.77
C LYS A 149 -6.51 14.67 -3.76
N CYS A 150 -5.50 14.05 -4.37
CA CYS A 150 -5.35 12.59 -4.34
C CYS A 150 -5.20 12.06 -2.91
N ILE A 151 -4.40 12.73 -2.08
CA ILE A 151 -4.25 12.39 -0.65
C ILE A 151 -5.61 12.48 0.06
N TYR A 152 -6.37 13.55 -0.18
CA TYR A 152 -7.72 13.70 0.37
C TYR A 152 -8.59 12.51 0.01
N GLY A 153 -8.72 12.21 -1.27
CA GLY A 153 -9.64 11.17 -1.71
C GLY A 153 -9.26 9.78 -1.18
N ILE A 154 -7.97 9.44 -1.13
CA ILE A 154 -7.51 8.18 -0.54
C ILE A 154 -7.82 8.12 0.97
N LEU A 155 -7.58 9.20 1.72
CA LEU A 155 -7.87 9.24 3.16
C LEU A 155 -9.36 9.25 3.46
N ASP A 156 -10.18 9.88 2.62
CA ASP A 156 -11.63 9.98 2.77
C ASP A 156 -12.28 8.59 2.77
N ILE A 157 -11.82 7.70 1.88
CA ILE A 157 -12.34 6.34 1.76
C ILE A 157 -11.49 5.28 2.49
N ILE A 158 -10.44 5.65 3.23
CA ILE A 158 -9.48 4.66 3.77
C ILE A 158 -10.10 3.68 4.76
N ARG A 159 -11.11 4.12 5.52
CA ARG A 159 -11.82 3.27 6.48
C ARG A 159 -12.67 2.22 5.76
N GLU A 160 -13.31 2.58 4.64
CA GLU A 160 -13.98 1.64 3.74
C GLU A 160 -12.96 0.71 3.08
N GLY A 161 -11.81 1.25 2.67
CA GLY A 161 -10.72 0.52 2.04
C GLY A 161 -10.18 -0.63 2.89
N ILE A 162 -10.11 -0.47 4.22
CA ILE A 162 -9.65 -1.53 5.12
C ILE A 162 -10.55 -2.78 5.04
N TYR A 163 -11.85 -2.62 4.84
CA TYR A 163 -12.74 -3.77 4.59
C TYR A 163 -12.45 -4.40 3.22
N PHE A 164 -12.13 -3.58 2.22
CA PHE A 164 -11.90 -4.04 0.86
C PHE A 164 -10.57 -4.79 0.67
N PHE A 165 -9.45 -4.24 1.12
CA PHE A 165 -8.11 -4.83 0.90
C PHE A 165 -7.53 -5.55 2.12
N GLY A 166 -8.10 -5.36 3.32
CA GLY A 166 -7.58 -5.89 4.57
C GLY A 166 -8.19 -7.23 4.97
N SER A 167 -7.74 -7.75 6.11
CA SER A 167 -8.14 -9.00 6.75
C SER A 167 -8.18 -8.85 8.27
N GLU A 168 -8.79 -9.80 8.98
CA GLU A 168 -8.80 -9.80 10.46
C GLU A 168 -7.38 -9.80 11.07
N LYS A 169 -6.38 -10.35 10.36
CA LYS A 169 -5.01 -10.40 10.85
C LYS A 169 -4.35 -9.00 10.91
N ASP A 170 -4.78 -8.06 10.06
CA ASP A 170 -4.20 -6.72 9.95
C ASP A 170 -4.31 -5.91 11.24
N PHE A 171 -5.39 -6.09 12.01
CA PHE A 171 -5.66 -5.28 13.20
C PHE A 171 -4.62 -5.48 14.32
N SER A 172 -3.96 -6.64 14.35
CA SER A 172 -2.83 -6.89 15.25
C SER A 172 -1.57 -6.08 14.91
N ARG A 173 -1.47 -5.58 13.67
CA ARG A 173 -0.38 -4.74 13.18
C ARG A 173 -0.53 -3.28 13.62
N PHE A 174 -1.75 -2.76 13.68
CA PHE A 174 -2.04 -1.35 13.98
C PHE A 174 -1.63 -0.97 15.41
N SER A 175 -0.39 -0.49 15.54
CA SER A 175 0.23 -0.19 16.81
C SER A 175 1.22 0.97 16.70
N ALA A 176 0.98 2.03 17.48
CA ALA A 176 1.89 3.16 17.61
C ALA A 176 3.29 2.74 18.10
N LYS A 177 3.39 1.66 18.89
CA LYS A 177 4.66 1.11 19.39
C LYS A 177 5.61 0.71 18.26
N PHE A 178 5.06 0.26 17.13
CA PHE A 178 5.81 -0.31 16.01
C PHE A 178 5.64 0.49 14.71
N MET A 179 5.31 1.78 14.82
CA MET A 179 5.22 2.71 13.69
C MET A 179 4.20 2.34 12.60
N ALA A 180 3.28 1.42 12.86
CA ALA A 180 2.16 1.17 11.97
C ALA A 180 1.11 2.29 12.14
N PRO A 181 0.50 2.77 11.05
CA PRO A 181 -0.52 3.82 11.12
C PRO A 181 -1.75 3.33 11.89
N ILE A 182 -2.31 4.20 12.73
CA ILE A 182 -3.54 3.92 13.51
C ILE A 182 -4.64 4.96 13.29
N ASN A 183 -4.37 5.98 12.48
CA ASN A 183 -5.26 7.12 12.24
C ASN A 183 -5.20 7.59 10.78
N ILE A 184 -6.23 8.35 10.41
CA ILE A 184 -6.39 8.96 9.10
C ILE A 184 -5.57 10.25 9.07
N SER A 185 -4.42 10.18 8.44
CA SER A 185 -3.49 11.32 8.39
C SER A 185 -2.48 11.18 7.26
N TRP A 186 -1.87 12.30 6.92
CA TRP A 186 -0.72 12.32 6.03
C TRP A 186 0.38 13.27 6.51
N GLY A 187 1.60 13.01 6.06
CA GLY A 187 2.74 13.88 6.31
C GLY A 187 3.84 13.72 5.28
N GLY A 188 4.59 14.81 5.04
CA GLY A 188 5.81 14.73 4.23
C GLY A 188 6.95 14.11 5.03
N ASN A 189 7.57 13.08 4.44
CA ASN A 189 8.58 12.20 5.02
C ASN A 189 8.23 11.67 6.44
N ASN A 190 6.94 11.54 6.76
CA ASN A 190 6.47 11.15 8.07
C ASN A 190 6.05 9.68 8.06
N ARG A 191 6.77 8.81 8.77
CA ARG A 191 6.45 7.36 8.83
C ARG A 191 5.35 7.00 9.85
N THR A 192 4.82 7.99 10.59
CA THR A 192 3.76 7.77 11.61
C THR A 192 2.34 7.93 11.07
N THR A 193 2.20 8.42 9.84
CA THR A 193 0.92 8.72 9.19
C THR A 193 0.46 7.59 8.27
N ALA A 194 -0.84 7.53 7.95
CA ALA A 194 -1.38 6.54 7.01
C ALA A 194 -0.89 6.76 5.57
N ILE A 195 -0.74 8.01 5.16
CA ILE A 195 -0.08 8.39 3.91
C ILE A 195 1.23 9.13 4.21
N ARG A 196 2.31 8.72 3.58
CA ARG A 196 3.58 9.44 3.56
C ARG A 196 3.80 10.03 2.17
N VAL A 197 4.36 11.22 2.10
CA VAL A 197 4.95 11.77 0.86
C VAL A 197 6.47 11.80 1.09
N PRO A 198 7.24 10.79 0.63
CA PRO A 198 8.67 10.72 0.86
C PRO A 198 9.41 11.97 0.38
N ASP A 199 10.53 12.27 1.02
CA ASP A 199 11.44 13.26 0.45
C ASP A 199 12.11 12.68 -0.80
N SER A 200 12.00 13.39 -1.91
CA SER A 200 12.45 12.92 -3.22
C SER A 200 12.66 14.10 -4.15
N LYS A 201 13.41 13.86 -5.23
CA LYS A 201 13.40 14.79 -6.36
C LYS A 201 11.99 14.89 -6.95
N PRO A 202 11.62 16.02 -7.58
CA PRO A 202 10.27 16.25 -8.12
C PRO A 202 9.77 15.16 -9.06
N GLU A 203 10.64 14.58 -9.88
CA GLU A 203 10.32 13.50 -10.83
C GLU A 203 9.91 12.18 -10.14
N PHE A 204 10.35 11.95 -8.89
CA PHE A 204 10.05 10.75 -8.11
C PHE A 204 9.01 10.99 -7.00
N ARG A 205 8.34 12.15 -7.00
CA ARG A 205 7.35 12.50 -6.00
C ARG A 205 6.16 11.57 -6.09
N ARG A 206 5.73 11.07 -4.93
CA ARG A 206 4.71 10.03 -4.83
C ARG A 206 3.96 10.08 -3.52
N ILE A 207 2.78 9.47 -3.53
CA ILE A 207 2.03 9.06 -2.36
C ILE A 207 2.54 7.66 -1.97
N GLU A 208 2.78 7.43 -0.69
CA GLU A 208 3.05 6.13 -0.07
C GLU A 208 1.89 5.79 0.87
N LEU A 209 1.06 4.82 0.49
CA LEU A 209 0.00 4.28 1.32
C LEU A 209 0.59 3.21 2.25
N ARG A 210 0.56 3.46 3.56
CA ARG A 210 1.24 2.64 4.58
C ARG A 210 0.35 1.62 5.31
N VAL A 211 -0.94 1.65 5.01
CA VAL A 211 -1.97 0.87 5.74
C VAL A 211 -2.03 -0.62 5.38
N PRO A 212 -1.87 -1.05 4.12
CA PRO A 212 -1.91 -2.47 3.78
C PRO A 212 -0.76 -3.25 4.42
N SER A 213 -1.03 -4.48 4.85
CA SER A 213 -0.01 -5.39 5.33
C SER A 213 0.47 -6.33 4.21
N ALA A 214 1.54 -7.09 4.48
CA ALA A 214 2.17 -7.99 3.50
C ALA A 214 1.23 -9.11 2.97
N ASN A 215 0.16 -9.44 3.70
CA ASN A 215 -0.85 -10.42 3.27
C ASN A 215 -1.98 -9.81 2.42
N ALA A 216 -2.03 -8.48 2.26
CA ALA A 216 -3.05 -7.82 1.46
C ALA A 216 -2.94 -8.19 -0.03
N SER A 217 -4.08 -8.23 -0.72
CA SER A 217 -4.10 -8.36 -2.17
C SER A 217 -3.65 -7.06 -2.83
N LEU A 218 -2.48 -7.08 -3.50
CA LEU A 218 -1.97 -5.90 -4.22
C LEU A 218 -2.98 -5.40 -5.26
N GLU A 219 -3.72 -6.30 -5.90
CA GLU A 219 -4.75 -5.95 -6.86
C GLU A 219 -5.87 -5.11 -6.23
N LYS A 220 -6.39 -5.52 -5.06
CA LYS A 220 -7.39 -4.73 -4.31
C LYS A 220 -6.79 -3.41 -3.81
N VAL A 221 -5.54 -3.40 -3.36
CA VAL A 221 -4.87 -2.16 -2.93
C VAL A 221 -4.70 -1.18 -4.10
N ILE A 222 -4.29 -1.65 -5.29
CA ILE A 222 -4.16 -0.84 -6.50
C ILE A 222 -5.50 -0.22 -6.89
N ALA A 223 -6.56 -1.03 -6.96
CA ALA A 223 -7.90 -0.53 -7.26
C ALA A 223 -8.34 0.55 -6.25
N PHE A 224 -8.12 0.30 -4.95
CA PHE A 224 -8.42 1.26 -3.90
C PHE A 224 -7.67 2.59 -4.06
N VAL A 225 -6.35 2.56 -4.29
CA VAL A 225 -5.56 3.80 -4.41
C VAL A 225 -5.93 4.60 -5.67
N LEU A 226 -6.26 3.93 -6.77
CA LEU A 226 -6.72 4.59 -7.99
C LEU A 226 -8.12 5.21 -7.81
N ILE A 227 -9.05 4.49 -7.18
CA ILE A 227 -10.39 5.01 -6.85
C ILE A 227 -10.26 6.20 -5.91
N GLY A 228 -9.45 6.09 -4.85
CA GLY A 228 -9.22 7.18 -3.90
C GLY A 228 -8.61 8.41 -4.57
N ALA A 229 -7.62 8.23 -5.46
CA ALA A 229 -7.05 9.32 -6.22
C ALA A 229 -8.09 9.99 -7.15
N LEU A 230 -8.89 9.19 -7.88
CA LEU A 230 -9.95 9.67 -8.75
C LEU A 230 -11.03 10.44 -7.97
N HIS A 231 -11.49 9.90 -6.84
CA HIS A 231 -12.41 10.53 -5.90
C HIS A 231 -11.89 11.89 -5.46
N GLY A 232 -10.61 11.94 -5.06
CA GLY A 232 -9.95 13.19 -4.70
C GLY A 232 -9.89 14.20 -5.83
N LEU A 233 -9.56 13.75 -7.04
CA LEU A 233 -9.47 14.61 -8.23
C LEU A 233 -10.84 15.15 -8.68
N LYS A 234 -11.92 14.39 -8.47
CA LYS A 234 -13.31 14.82 -8.78
C LYS A 234 -13.87 15.82 -7.76
N ASN A 235 -13.36 15.88 -6.53
CA ASN A 235 -13.81 16.82 -5.50
C ASN A 235 -13.01 18.14 -5.51
N GLU A 236 -13.64 19.27 -5.18
CA GLU A 236 -12.97 20.57 -5.09
C GLU A 236 -12.82 21.04 -3.65
N ASN A 237 -11.67 21.65 -3.31
CA ASN A 237 -11.42 22.37 -2.06
C ASN A 237 -11.47 21.55 -0.76
N LEU A 238 -11.35 20.22 -0.86
CA LEU A 238 -11.25 19.33 0.30
C LEU A 238 -9.81 18.84 0.47
N TYR A 239 -9.30 18.90 1.69
CA TYR A 239 -7.96 18.45 2.03
C TYR A 239 -7.86 18.09 3.51
N TYR A 240 -6.91 17.20 3.83
CA TYR A 240 -6.47 16.97 5.21
C TYR A 240 -5.26 17.86 5.51
N GLU A 241 -5.20 18.41 6.72
CA GLU A 241 -4.03 19.16 7.17
C GLU A 241 -2.80 18.26 7.30
N ARG A 242 -1.63 18.79 6.94
CA ARG A 242 -0.37 18.03 7.00
C ARG A 242 0.07 17.86 8.46
N ILE A 243 0.45 16.64 8.83
CA ILE A 243 1.06 16.35 10.13
C ILE A 243 2.58 16.51 10.04
N TYR A 244 3.11 17.45 10.83
CA TYR A 244 4.55 17.73 10.94
C TYR A 244 5.26 16.93 12.05
N GLY A 245 4.54 16.52 13.09
CA GLY A 245 5.07 15.76 14.22
C GLY A 245 4.68 14.29 14.21
N ASN A 246 4.59 13.69 15.39
CA ASN A 246 4.19 12.30 15.55
C ASN A 246 2.66 12.18 15.52
N ALA A 247 2.12 11.53 14.49
CA ALA A 247 0.67 11.36 14.33
C ALA A 247 0.02 10.51 15.43
N PHE A 248 0.79 9.80 16.27
CA PHE A 248 0.27 9.09 17.43
C PHE A 248 -0.02 10.00 18.62
N ASP A 249 0.44 11.26 18.58
CA ASP A 249 0.17 12.23 19.63
C ASP A 249 -1.30 12.66 19.65
N LYS A 250 -1.91 12.57 20.82
CA LYS A 250 -3.31 12.93 21.06
C LYS A 250 -3.60 14.41 20.76
N GLN A 251 -2.59 15.28 20.76
CA GLN A 251 -2.75 16.70 20.44
C GLN A 251 -3.37 16.96 19.06
N TYR A 252 -3.15 16.04 18.10
CA TYR A 252 -3.69 16.19 16.75
C TYR A 252 -5.16 15.79 16.63
N ALA A 253 -5.73 15.12 17.65
CA ALA A 253 -7.13 14.69 17.68
C ALA A 253 -7.61 13.97 16.40
N LEU A 254 -6.74 13.13 15.82
CA LEU A 254 -6.98 12.49 14.53
C LEU A 254 -8.02 11.37 14.64
N GLN A 255 -8.82 11.23 13.58
CA GLN A 255 -9.76 10.12 13.45
C GLN A 255 -9.01 8.79 13.33
N LEU A 256 -9.39 7.80 14.12
CA LEU A 256 -8.76 6.48 14.11
C LEU A 256 -9.20 5.64 12.90
N LEU A 257 -8.34 4.70 12.51
CA LEU A 257 -8.73 3.58 11.65
C LEU A 257 -9.75 2.69 12.40
N PRO A 258 -10.57 1.88 11.67
CA PRO A 258 -11.46 0.92 12.30
C PRO A 258 -10.72 -0.02 13.26
N LYS A 259 -11.37 -0.42 14.36
CA LYS A 259 -10.75 -1.26 15.40
C LYS A 259 -10.73 -2.76 15.06
N ASP A 260 -11.63 -3.19 14.18
CA ASP A 260 -11.81 -4.56 13.73
C ASP A 260 -12.46 -4.58 12.33
N LEU A 261 -12.46 -5.75 11.68
CA LEU A 261 -12.99 -5.87 10.31
C LEU A 261 -14.50 -5.61 10.28
N LYS A 262 -15.21 -5.88 11.38
CA LYS A 262 -16.65 -5.65 11.48
C LYS A 262 -17.00 -4.16 11.45
N GLU A 263 -16.23 -3.33 12.15
CA GLU A 263 -16.37 -1.88 12.08
C GLU A 263 -16.07 -1.39 10.66
N ALA A 264 -15.01 -1.90 10.03
CA ALA A 264 -14.68 -1.53 8.64
C ALA A 264 -15.80 -1.91 7.66
N GLU A 265 -16.39 -3.11 7.80
CA GLU A 265 -17.53 -3.57 7.01
C GLU A 265 -18.74 -2.64 7.17
N ASN A 266 -19.09 -2.29 8.41
CA ASN A 266 -20.20 -1.37 8.68
C ASN A 266 -19.95 -0.01 8.01
N ILE A 267 -18.73 0.53 8.12
CA ILE A 267 -18.36 1.81 7.51
C ILE A 267 -18.47 1.72 5.98
N PHE A 268 -17.99 0.64 5.36
CA PHE A 268 -18.09 0.41 3.91
C PHE A 268 -19.54 0.45 3.43
N TYR A 269 -20.48 -0.14 4.18
CA TYR A 269 -21.89 -0.14 3.79
C TYR A 269 -22.65 1.13 4.16
N GLU A 270 -22.29 1.79 5.26
CA GLU A 270 -22.97 3.00 5.75
C GLU A 270 -22.52 4.26 5.00
N GLN A 271 -21.22 4.41 4.70
CA GLN A 271 -20.68 5.54 3.94
C GLN A 271 -20.80 5.30 2.43
N GLY A 272 -20.45 4.09 1.97
CA GLY A 272 -20.71 3.61 0.62
C GLY A 272 -19.97 4.34 -0.50
N VAL A 273 -18.98 5.19 -0.22
CA VAL A 273 -18.28 5.94 -1.28
C VAL A 273 -17.46 5.00 -2.15
N LEU A 274 -16.63 4.16 -1.54
CA LEU A 274 -15.85 3.16 -2.26
C LEU A 274 -16.78 2.15 -2.94
N LYS A 275 -17.84 1.72 -2.25
CA LYS A 275 -18.84 0.80 -2.81
C LYS A 275 -19.46 1.36 -4.11
N ASN A 276 -19.86 2.63 -4.12
CA ASN A 276 -20.47 3.25 -5.29
C ASN A 276 -19.52 3.27 -6.50
N TYR A 277 -18.23 3.53 -6.27
CA TYR A 277 -17.22 3.42 -7.34
C TYR A 277 -17.08 1.97 -7.83
N LEU A 278 -17.02 0.99 -6.93
CA LEU A 278 -16.96 -0.43 -7.34
C LEU A 278 -18.18 -0.85 -8.16
N GLU A 279 -19.37 -0.33 -7.83
CA GLU A 279 -20.59 -0.54 -8.63
C GLU A 279 -20.53 0.16 -10.00
N GLU A 280 -20.08 1.43 -10.04
CA GLU A 280 -19.91 2.21 -11.28
C GLU A 280 -18.97 1.50 -12.27
N PHE A 281 -17.87 0.94 -11.77
CA PHE A 281 -16.90 0.19 -12.56
C PHE A 281 -17.25 -1.31 -12.75
N GLN A 282 -18.48 -1.71 -12.44
CA GLN A 282 -19.02 -3.06 -12.66
C GLN A 282 -18.25 -4.19 -11.94
N TYR A 283 -17.70 -3.91 -10.75
CA TYR A 283 -17.00 -4.88 -9.92
C TYR A 283 -17.89 -5.50 -8.82
N TYR A 284 -19.09 -4.96 -8.57
CA TYR A 284 -19.82 -5.31 -7.36
C TYR A 284 -20.82 -6.48 -7.53
N GLU A 285 -20.40 -7.67 -7.09
CA GLU A 285 -21.28 -8.70 -6.51
C GLU A 285 -20.85 -8.95 -5.06
N ARG A 286 -21.79 -9.01 -4.11
CA ARG A 286 -21.53 -9.06 -2.65
C ARG A 286 -20.62 -10.24 -2.22
N GLU A 287 -20.52 -11.28 -3.04
CA GLU A 287 -19.69 -12.46 -2.81
C GLU A 287 -18.20 -12.23 -3.13
N GLU A 288 -17.83 -11.20 -3.91
CA GLU A 288 -16.43 -10.98 -4.36
C GLU A 288 -15.53 -10.27 -3.33
N ILE A 289 -16.11 -9.55 -2.36
CA ILE A 289 -15.34 -8.84 -1.33
C ILE A 289 -14.89 -9.80 -0.21
N ASN A 290 -15.63 -10.89 0.01
CA ASN A 290 -15.43 -11.86 1.10
C ASN A 290 -14.59 -13.09 0.73
N ILE A 291 -13.91 -13.10 -0.42
CA ILE A 291 -12.98 -14.17 -0.85
C ILE A 291 -11.55 -13.61 -0.91
#